data_AF-A0A6N2ULD4-F1
#
_entry.id   AF-A0A6N2ULD4-F1
#
_cell.length_a   1.000
_cell.length_b   1.000
_cell.length_c   1.000
_cell.angle_alpha   90.00
_cell.angle_beta   90.00
_cell.angle_gamma   90.00
#
_symmetry.space_group_name_H-M   'P 1'
#
loop_
_entity.id
_entity.type
_entity.pdbx_description
1 polymer ?
#
loop_
_entity_poly.entity_id
_entity_poly.type
_entity_poly.pdbx_seq_one_letter_code
_entity_poly.pdbx_strand_id
1 'polypeptide(L)' 'MTEVELKEEIENTRNVLNVAVRERWAAGKVLDISRNLDCLIEKYMEMCNQKMAAGQ' A
#
# COMPACT_ATOMS: atom_id res chain seq x y z
N MET A 1 -1.09 12.29 -6.76
CA MET A 1 -0.41 11.61 -5.66
C MET A 1 1.09 11.69 -5.91
N THR A 2 1.80 12.32 -5.00
CA THR A 2 3.26 12.36 -4.95
C THR A 2 3.80 11.07 -4.34
N GLU A 3 5.11 10.86 -4.42
CA GLU A 3 5.77 9.70 -3.78
C GLU A 3 5.62 9.73 -2.26
N VAL A 4 5.66 10.92 -1.65
CA VAL A 4 5.53 11.10 -0.20
C VAL A 4 4.13 10.72 0.26
N GLU A 5 3.09 11.24 -0.40
CA GLU A 5 1.70 10.88 -0.12
C GLU A 5 1.45 9.38 -0.27
N LEU A 6 2.03 8.76 -1.31
CA LEU A 6 1.90 7.31 -1.53
C LEU A 6 2.56 6.49 -0.42
N LYS A 7 3.74 6.90 0.06
CA LYS A 7 4.41 6.26 1.21
C LYS A 7 3.57 6.38 2.48
N GLU A 8 3.00 7.55 2.75
CA GLU A 8 2.12 7.77 3.91
C GLU A 8 0.86 6.89 3.82
N GLU A 9 0.26 6.75 2.64
CA GLU A 9 -0.93 5.93 2.45
C GLU A 9 -0.65 4.42 2.59
N ILE A 10 0.52 3.96 2.13
CA ILE A 10 1.00 2.58 2.37
C ILE A 10 1.13 2.32 3.87
N GLU A 11 1.80 3.22 4.59
CA GLU A 11 2.02 3.11 6.03
C GLU A 11 0.69 3.11 6.82
N ASN A 12 -0.23 3.99 6.44
CA ASN A 12 -1.56 4.05 7.05
C ASN A 12 -2.36 2.76 6.78
N THR A 13 -2.38 2.29 5.53
CA THR A 13 -3.10 1.05 5.15
C THR A 13 -2.51 -0.18 5.86
N ARG A 14 -1.17 -0.25 6.00
CA ARG A 14 -0.50 -1.28 6.80
C ARG A 14 -0.92 -1.26 8.26
N ASN A 15 -1.03 -0.07 8.87
CA ASN A 15 -1.49 0.06 10.25
C ASN A 15 -2.95 -0.40 10.39
N VAL A 16 -3.82 -0.04 9.45
CA VAL A 16 -5.21 -0.51 9.43
C VAL A 16 -5.27 -2.03 9.30
N LEU A 17 -4.44 -2.64 8.44
CA LEU A 17 -4.35 -4.09 8.30
C LEU A 17 -3.92 -4.76 9.62
N ASN A 18 -2.89 -4.22 10.28
CA ASN A 18 -2.42 -4.72 11.57
C ASN A 18 -3.51 -4.68 12.63
N VAL A 19 -4.27 -3.58 12.70
CA VAL A 19 -5.42 -3.45 13.60
C VAL A 19 -6.50 -4.47 13.23
N ALA A 20 -6.84 -4.62 11.95
CA ALA A 20 -7.86 -5.55 11.50
C ALA A 20 -7.53 -7.01 11.87
N VAL A 21 -6.26 -7.40 11.75
CA VAL A 21 -5.76 -8.73 12.16
C VAL A 21 -5.80 -8.88 13.69
N ARG A 22 -5.30 -7.89 14.43
CA ARG A 22 -5.26 -7.90 15.91
C ARG A 22 -6.66 -8.00 16.51
N GLU A 23 -7.60 -7.22 15.98
CA GLU A 23 -8.99 -7.14 16.43
C GLU A 23 -9.88 -8.24 15.81
N ARG A 24 -9.29 -9.20 15.09
CA ARG A 24 -9.98 -10.35 14.47
C ARG A 24 -11.19 -9.94 13.63
N TRP A 25 -11.01 -8.92 12.80
CA TRP A 25 -12.03 -8.51 11.84
C TRP A 25 -12.37 -9.68 10.89
N ALA A 26 -13.55 -9.61 10.28
CA ALA A 26 -13.99 -10.61 9.32
C ALA A 26 -12.95 -10.80 8.21
N ALA A 27 -12.68 -12.05 7.85
CA ALA A 27 -11.64 -12.40 6.88
C ALA A 27 -11.77 -11.62 5.56
N GLY A 28 -13.00 -11.40 5.08
CA GLY A 28 -13.26 -10.57 3.88
C GLY A 28 -12.69 -9.15 4.02
N LYS A 29 -12.90 -8.48 5.16
CA LYS A 29 -12.36 -7.13 5.40
C LYS A 29 -10.83 -7.13 5.44
N VAL A 30 -10.22 -8.12 6.08
CA VAL A 30 -8.76 -8.25 6.15
C VAL A 30 -8.19 -8.44 4.73
N LEU A 31 -8.83 -9.28 3.91
CA LEU A 31 -8.44 -9.49 2.52
C LEU A 31 -8.61 -8.23 1.67
N ASP A 32 -9.69 -7.47 1.85
CA ASP A 32 -9.90 -6.23 1.11
C ASP A 32 -8.82 -5.19 1.44
N ILE A 33 -8.46 -5.05 2.73
CA ILE A 33 -7.36 -4.15 3.15
C ILE A 33 -6.02 -4.64 2.61
N SER A 34 -5.76 -5.96 2.64
CA SER A 34 -4.53 -6.55 2.10
C SER A 34 -4.38 -6.25 0.61
N ARG A 35 -5.44 -6.46 -0.18
CA ARG A 35 -5.44 -6.16 -1.61
C ARG A 35 -5.21 -4.68 -1.89
N ASN A 36 -5.81 -3.80 -1.08
CA ASN A 36 -5.55 -2.36 -1.21
C ASN A 36 -4.08 -2.03 -0.94
N LEU A 37 -3.48 -2.64 0.07
CA LEU A 37 -2.05 -2.47 0.37
C LEU A 37 -1.17 -2.94 -0.78
N ASP A 38 -1.48 -4.10 -1.37
CA ASP A 38 -0.76 -4.64 -2.52
C ASP A 38 -0.81 -3.66 -3.71
N CYS A 39 -1.99 -3.12 -4.05
CA CYS A 39 -2.13 -2.13 -5.13
C CYS A 39 -1.33 -0.85 -4.88
N LEU A 40 -1.24 -0.37 -3.64
CA LEU A 40 -0.44 0.81 -3.30
C LEU A 40 1.05 0.54 -3.46
N ILE A 41 1.51 -0.65 -3.07
CA ILE A 41 2.91 -1.08 -3.24
C ILE A 41 3.26 -1.21 -4.72
N GLU A 42 2.41 -1.84 -5.52
CA GLU A 42 2.59 -1.94 -6.98
C GLU A 42 2.74 -0.56 -7.62
N LYS A 43 1.86 0.38 -7.28
CA LYS A 43 1.92 1.76 -7.77
C LYS A 43 3.23 2.45 -7.36
N TYR A 44 3.73 2.19 -6.16
CA TYR A 44 5.01 2.73 -5.71
C TYR A 44 6.18 2.17 -6.52
N MET A 45 6.17 0.86 -6.78
CA MET A 45 7.20 0.21 -7.61
C MET A 45 7.18 0.74 -9.05
N GLU A 46 6.00 0.94 -9.64
CA GLU A 46 5.86 1.55 -10.97
C GLU A 46 6.47 2.95 -11.02
N MET A 47 6.20 3.79 -10.01
CA MET A 47 6.80 5.13 -9.92
C MET A 47 8.33 5.06 -9.79
N CYS A 48 8.86 4.15 -8.98
CA CYS A 48 10.30 3.94 -8.86
C CYS A 48 10.92 3.50 -10.19
N ASN A 49 10.29 2.58 -10.90
CA ASN A 49 10.73 2.08 -12.20
C ASN A 49 10.73 3.18 -13.28
N GLN A 50 9.70 4.03 -13.32
CA GLN A 50 9.64 5.17 -14.23
C GLN A 50 10.75 6.19 -13.95
N LYS A 51 11.07 6.46 -12.68
CA LYS A 51 12.18 7.34 -12.31
C LYS A 51 13.54 6.79 -12.74
N MET A 52 13.73 5.47 -12.63
CA MET A 52 14.96 4.82 -13.12
C MET A 52 15.06 4.89 -14.66
N ALA A 53 13.94 4.66 -15.36
CA ALA A 53 13.91 4.73 -16.82
C ALA A 53 14.11 6.15 -17.38
N ALA A 54 13.64 7.18 -16.68
CA ALA A 54 13.82 8.59 -17.07
C ALA A 54 15.22 9.16 -16.74
N GLY A 55 16.06 8.40 -16.03
CA GLY A 55 17.44 8.75 -15.69
C GLY A 55 18.50 8.17 -16.63
N GLN A 56 18.10 7.49 -17.72
CA GLN A 56 18.95 7.01 -18.81
C GLN A 56 18.80 7.91 -20.04
#